data_AF-A0A8S0P6Y3-F1
#
_entry.id   AF-A0A8S0P6Y3-F1
#
_cell.length_a   1.000
_cell.length_b   1.000
_cell.length_c   1.000
_cell.angle_alpha   90.00
_cell.angle_beta   90.00
_cell.angle_gamma   90.00
#
_symmetry.space_group_name_H-M   'P 1'
#
loop_
_entity.id
_entity.type
_entity.pdbx_description
1 polymer ?
#
loop_
_entity_poly.entity_id
_entity_poly.type
_entity_poly.pdbx_seq_one_letter_code
_entity_poly.pdbx_strand_id
1 'polypeptide(L)'
;MGGKKLWLDVIEESFLQELIDGFSLDDALEVKNIEKVTNHDVKAVKYFLKQRCHSHLEIAKAQEIDLSVIEHFFSGVQSKVLEFFHFACTSEDINNLAHALMLKEVSDKVMLPVMDKLITAISNMATANARIPMLS
;
A
#
# COMPACT_ATOMS: atom_id res chain seq x y z
N MET A 1 1.51 14.26 -34.54
CA MET A 1 2.14 12.98 -34.14
C MET A 1 1.47 12.54 -32.86
N GLY A 2 0.57 11.55 -32.97
CA GLY A 2 -0.26 11.10 -31.84
C GLY A 2 0.59 10.54 -30.72
N GLY A 3 0.51 11.16 -29.54
CA GLY A 3 1.12 10.65 -28.33
C GLY A 3 0.61 9.25 -28.07
N LYS A 4 1.52 8.29 -27.93
CA LYS A 4 1.17 6.93 -27.54
C LYS A 4 0.55 7.00 -26.15
N LYS A 5 -0.77 6.82 -26.10
CA LYS A 5 -1.57 6.62 -24.89
C LYS A 5 -0.90 5.49 -24.09
N LEU A 6 -0.20 5.84 -23.01
CA LEU A 6 0.50 4.87 -22.18
C LEU A 6 -0.57 4.11 -21.39
N TRP A 7 -0.32 2.84 -21.04
CA TRP A 7 -1.26 1.97 -20.35
C TRP A 7 -1.82 2.53 -19.01
N LEU A 8 -1.18 3.57 -18.48
CA LEU A 8 -1.60 4.34 -17.30
C LEU A 8 -2.85 5.20 -17.54
N ASP A 9 -3.25 5.46 -18.79
CA ASP A 9 -4.43 6.30 -19.09
C ASP A 9 -5.78 5.59 -18.82
N VAL A 10 -5.76 4.42 -18.17
CA VAL A 10 -6.96 3.62 -17.80
C VAL A 10 -7.28 3.71 -16.31
N ILE A 11 -6.27 3.85 -15.44
CA ILE A 11 -6.46 4.05 -13.99
C ILE A 11 -5.64 5.27 -13.63
N GLU A 12 -6.29 6.34 -13.20
CA GLU A 12 -5.60 7.56 -12.83
C GLU A 12 -4.65 7.31 -11.66
N GLU A 13 -3.40 7.77 -11.77
CA GLU A 13 -2.40 7.67 -10.69
C GLU A 13 -2.91 8.33 -9.39
N SER A 14 -3.64 9.44 -9.53
CA SER A 14 -4.34 10.13 -8.43
C SER A 14 -5.25 9.18 -7.66
N PHE A 15 -6.04 8.35 -8.33
CA PHE A 15 -6.94 7.41 -7.67
C PHE A 15 -6.19 6.36 -6.86
N LEU A 16 -5.09 5.81 -7.39
CA LEU A 16 -4.27 4.84 -6.65
C LEU A 16 -3.61 5.49 -5.43
N GLN A 17 -3.16 6.74 -5.56
CA GLN A 17 -2.58 7.49 -4.46
C GLN A 17 -3.63 7.78 -3.37
N GLU A 18 -4.84 8.19 -3.75
CA GLU A 18 -5.97 8.37 -2.83
C GLU A 18 -6.33 7.08 -2.09
N LEU A 19 -6.27 5.93 -2.78
CA LEU A 19 -6.51 4.63 -2.16
C LEU A 19 -5.44 4.29 -1.11
N ILE A 20 -4.19 4.66 -1.33
CA ILE A 20 -3.10 4.47 -0.37
C ILE A 20 -3.28 5.42 0.83
N ASP A 21 -3.48 6.71 0.56
CA ASP A 21 -3.57 7.75 1.60
C ASP A 21 -4.84 7.64 2.44
N GLY A 22 -5.91 7.12 1.84
CA GLY A 22 -7.20 6.88 2.49
C GLY A 22 -7.40 5.48 3.07
N PHE A 23 -6.37 4.62 3.04
CA PHE A 23 -6.51 3.24 3.51
C PHE A 23 -6.91 3.19 4.99
N SER A 24 -7.99 2.48 5.28
CA SER A 24 -8.67 2.49 6.58
C SER A 24 -8.80 1.09 7.20
N LEU A 25 -9.30 1.05 8.43
CA LEU A 25 -9.58 -0.22 9.11
C LEU A 25 -10.69 -1.02 8.40
N ASP A 26 -11.67 -0.33 7.80
CA ASP A 26 -12.74 -0.98 7.04
C ASP A 26 -12.21 -1.66 5.78
N ASP A 27 -11.23 -1.04 5.10
CA ASP A 27 -10.53 -1.64 3.97
C ASP A 27 -9.74 -2.89 4.39
N ALA A 28 -9.06 -2.83 5.54
CA ALA A 28 -8.37 -3.98 6.10
C ALA A 28 -9.35 -5.13 6.43
N LEU A 29 -10.54 -4.82 6.96
CA LEU A 29 -11.60 -5.80 7.21
C LEU A 29 -12.14 -6.41 5.91
N GLU A 30 -12.30 -5.60 4.86
CA GLU A 30 -12.68 -6.08 3.53
C GLU A 30 -11.64 -7.08 2.98
N VAL A 31 -10.35 -6.75 3.07
CA VAL A 31 -9.26 -7.68 2.71
C VAL A 31 -9.36 -8.97 3.52
N LYS A 32 -9.58 -8.92 4.84
CA LYS A 32 -9.77 -10.13 5.66
C LYS A 32 -10.99 -10.96 5.25
N ASN A 33 -12.07 -10.32 4.80
CA ASN A 33 -13.25 -11.06 4.31
C ASN A 33 -12.97 -11.77 2.99
N ILE A 34 -12.22 -11.14 2.08
CA ILE A 34 -11.76 -11.78 0.84
C ILE A 34 -10.76 -12.92 1.16
N GLU A 35 -9.91 -12.74 2.16
CA GLU A 35 -8.95 -13.76 2.62
C GLU A 35 -9.65 -15.02 3.11
N LYS A 36 -10.81 -14.91 3.79
CA LYS A 36 -11.59 -16.10 4.20
C LYS A 36 -12.00 -16.99 3.02
N VAL A 37 -12.21 -16.41 1.85
CA VAL A 37 -12.59 -17.13 0.63
C VAL A 37 -11.36 -17.63 -0.12
N THR A 38 -10.33 -16.79 -0.24
CA THR A 38 -9.12 -17.10 -1.01
C THR A 38 -8.12 -17.99 -0.25
N ASN A 39 -8.22 -18.00 1.09
CA ASN A 39 -7.27 -18.60 2.02
C ASN A 39 -5.81 -18.18 1.76
N HIS A 40 -5.61 -16.95 1.28
CA HIS A 40 -4.30 -16.40 0.95
C HIS A 40 -4.35 -14.86 0.99
N ASP A 41 -3.53 -14.28 1.87
CA ASP A 41 -3.41 -12.84 2.14
C ASP A 41 -3.08 -11.97 0.91
N VAL A 42 -1.97 -12.21 0.21
CA VAL A 42 -1.55 -11.40 -0.96
C VAL A 42 -2.56 -11.52 -2.10
N LYS A 43 -3.14 -12.71 -2.28
CA LYS A 43 -4.23 -12.90 -3.24
C LYS A 43 -5.47 -12.09 -2.85
N ALA A 44 -5.80 -12.02 -1.56
CA ALA A 44 -6.91 -11.20 -1.08
C ALA A 44 -6.69 -9.71 -1.35
N VAL A 45 -5.49 -9.20 -1.10
CA VAL A 45 -5.10 -7.81 -1.44
C VAL A 45 -5.23 -7.57 -2.95
N LYS A 46 -4.78 -8.50 -3.80
CA LYS A 46 -4.96 -8.40 -5.26
C LYS A 46 -6.44 -8.26 -5.64
N TYR A 47 -7.32 -9.08 -5.06
CA TYR A 47 -8.76 -9.01 -5.34
C TYR A 47 -9.40 -7.73 -4.82
N PHE A 48 -8.98 -7.24 -3.66
CA PHE A 48 -9.42 -5.95 -3.12
C PHE A 48 -9.09 -4.81 -4.09
N LEU A 49 -7.84 -4.73 -4.57
CA LEU A 49 -7.42 -3.71 -5.53
C LEU A 49 -8.19 -3.80 -6.85
N LYS A 50 -8.43 -5.02 -7.36
CA LYS A 50 -9.27 -5.23 -8.55
C LYS A 50 -10.70 -4.72 -8.35
N GLN A 51 -11.31 -4.98 -7.20
CA GLN A 51 -12.67 -4.53 -6.89
C GLN A 51 -12.73 -3.00 -6.84
N ARG A 52 -11.80 -2.35 -6.14
CA ARG A 52 -11.77 -0.88 -6.02
C ARG A 52 -11.56 -0.18 -7.36
N CYS A 53 -10.66 -0.68 -8.20
CA CYS A 53 -10.44 -0.11 -9.53
C CYS A 53 -11.64 -0.35 -10.47
N HIS A 54 -12.30 -1.50 -10.37
CA HIS A 54 -13.51 -1.76 -11.15
C HIS A 54 -14.65 -0.81 -10.75
N SER A 55 -14.89 -0.61 -9.45
CA SER A 55 -15.90 0.34 -8.97
C SER A 55 -15.64 1.78 -9.41
N HIS A 56 -14.38 2.22 -9.36
CA HIS A 56 -14.00 3.56 -9.82
C HIS A 56 -14.24 3.76 -11.32
N LEU A 57 -13.88 2.77 -12.15
CA LEU A 57 -14.13 2.79 -13.60
C LEU A 57 -15.62 2.85 -13.95
N GLU A 58 -16.48 2.15 -13.20
CA GLU A 58 -17.94 2.21 -13.40
C GLU A 58 -18.52 3.58 -13.01
N ILE A 59 -18.01 4.20 -11.94
CA ILE A 59 -18.42 5.55 -11.52
C ILE A 59 -17.99 6.59 -12.57
N ALA A 60 -16.77 6.50 -13.11
CA ALA A 60 -16.29 7.39 -14.17
C ALA A 60 -17.17 7.32 -15.44
N LYS A 61 -17.60 6.12 -15.84
CA LYS A 61 -18.53 5.92 -16.98
C LYS A 61 -19.91 6.54 -16.75
N ALA A 62 -20.41 6.53 -15.51
CA ALA A 62 -21.71 7.12 -15.19
C ALA A 62 -21.71 8.66 -15.27
N GLN A 63 -20.53 9.28 -15.31
CA GLN A 63 -20.36 10.74 -15.34
C GLN A 63 -20.03 11.31 -16.74
N GLU A 64 -19.70 10.47 -17.73
CA GLU A 64 -19.52 10.87 -19.14
C GLU A 64 -20.65 10.32 -20.03
N ILE A 65 -21.56 11.21 -20.45
CA ILE A 65 -22.68 10.88 -21.35
C ILE A 65 -22.18 10.80 -22.81
N ASP A 66 -22.03 9.59 -23.35
CA ASP A 66 -22.44 9.19 -24.71
C ASP A 66 -22.51 7.65 -24.81
N LEU A 67 -23.72 7.12 -24.78
CA LEU A 67 -24.04 5.70 -24.63
C LEU A 67 -24.04 4.92 -25.96
N SER A 68 -23.58 5.50 -27.08
CA SER A 68 -23.81 4.89 -28.40
C SER A 68 -22.61 4.15 -29.03
N VAL A 69 -21.39 4.24 -28.45
CA VAL A 69 -20.18 3.65 -29.07
C VAL A 69 -19.51 2.56 -28.20
N ILE A 70 -19.89 2.44 -26.93
CA ILE A 70 -19.06 1.76 -25.91
C ILE A 70 -19.41 0.27 -25.71
N GLU A 71 -20.63 -0.16 -26.02
CA GLU A 71 -21.07 -1.54 -25.71
C GLU A 71 -20.27 -2.63 -26.45
N HIS A 72 -19.67 -2.33 -27.60
CA HIS A 72 -18.96 -3.34 -28.41
C HIS A 72 -17.43 -3.37 -28.23
N PHE A 73 -16.81 -2.33 -27.68
CA PHE A 73 -15.34 -2.24 -27.59
C PHE A 73 -14.79 -2.52 -26.18
N PHE A 74 -15.61 -2.37 -25.13
CA PHE A 74 -15.10 -2.28 -23.76
C PHE A 74 -15.33 -3.51 -22.87
N SER A 75 -16.06 -4.53 -23.32
CA SER A 75 -16.19 -5.80 -22.57
C SER A 75 -14.87 -6.59 -22.46
N GLY A 76 -13.86 -6.28 -23.29
CA GLY A 76 -12.60 -7.06 -23.35
C GLY A 76 -11.31 -6.35 -22.92
N VAL A 77 -11.27 -5.01 -22.83
CA VAL A 77 -10.01 -4.26 -22.66
C VAL A 77 -9.77 -3.81 -21.21
N GLN A 78 -10.81 -3.35 -20.50
CA GLN A 78 -10.67 -2.87 -19.10
C GLN A 78 -10.35 -4.00 -18.12
N SER A 79 -10.85 -5.22 -18.39
CA SER A 79 -10.47 -6.43 -17.66
C SER A 79 -8.97 -6.74 -17.75
N LYS A 80 -8.30 -6.43 -18.88
CA LYS A 80 -6.91 -6.85 -19.11
C LYS A 80 -5.90 -6.09 -18.27
N VAL A 81 -6.10 -4.78 -18.05
CA VAL A 81 -5.16 -3.97 -17.26
C VAL A 81 -5.21 -4.38 -15.79
N LEU A 82 -6.40 -4.70 -15.26
CA LEU A 82 -6.56 -5.20 -13.90
C LEU A 82 -5.88 -6.58 -13.69
N GLU A 83 -5.70 -7.37 -14.75
CA GLU A 83 -4.92 -8.61 -14.67
C GLU A 83 -3.41 -8.38 -14.46
N PHE A 84 -2.91 -7.15 -14.67
CA PHE A 84 -1.51 -6.82 -14.40
C PHE A 84 -1.21 -6.64 -12.91
N PHE A 85 -2.21 -6.57 -12.03
CA PHE A 85 -1.95 -6.63 -10.59
C PHE A 85 -1.24 -7.93 -10.23
N HIS A 86 -0.05 -7.80 -9.64
CA HIS A 86 0.82 -8.92 -9.28
C HIS A 86 1.30 -9.73 -10.50
N PHE A 87 1.41 -9.09 -11.67
CA PHE A 87 1.99 -9.72 -12.86
C PHE A 87 3.48 -9.94 -12.66
N ALA A 88 3.94 -11.16 -12.96
CA ALA A 88 5.33 -11.59 -12.82
C ALA A 88 5.92 -11.46 -11.40
N CYS A 89 5.07 -11.31 -10.38
CA CYS A 89 5.47 -11.30 -8.97
C CYS A 89 5.00 -12.59 -8.28
N THR A 90 5.70 -12.98 -7.22
CA THR A 90 5.20 -13.92 -6.21
C THR A 90 4.79 -13.19 -4.94
N SER A 91 4.11 -13.89 -4.04
CA SER A 91 3.71 -13.36 -2.73
C SER A 91 4.89 -12.82 -1.93
N GLU A 92 6.06 -13.46 -2.05
CA GLU A 92 7.29 -13.10 -1.39
C GLU A 92 7.87 -11.77 -1.90
N ASP A 93 7.68 -11.42 -3.17
CA ASP A 93 8.11 -10.11 -3.69
C ASP A 93 7.37 -8.97 -2.97
N ILE A 94 6.08 -9.17 -2.68
CA ILE A 94 5.25 -8.21 -1.98
C ILE A 94 5.59 -8.20 -0.49
N ASN A 95 5.58 -9.37 0.16
CA ASN A 95 5.75 -9.49 1.59
C ASN A 95 7.14 -9.03 2.04
N ASN A 96 8.21 -9.43 1.35
CA ASN A 96 9.57 -9.06 1.74
C ASN A 96 9.78 -7.56 1.64
N LEU A 97 9.29 -6.93 0.57
CA LEU A 97 9.38 -5.48 0.39
C LEU A 97 8.55 -4.75 1.45
N ALA A 98 7.31 -5.15 1.68
CA ALA A 98 6.44 -4.55 2.68
C ALA A 98 7.06 -4.63 4.09
N HIS A 99 7.57 -5.80 4.49
CA HIS A 99 8.24 -5.97 5.77
C HIS A 99 9.52 -5.15 5.88
N ALA A 100 10.34 -5.10 4.83
CA ALA A 100 11.55 -4.29 4.83
C ALA A 100 11.25 -2.79 5.01
N LEU A 101 10.22 -2.28 4.32
CA LEU A 101 9.78 -0.89 4.45
C LEU A 101 9.23 -0.60 5.85
N MET A 102 8.37 -1.48 6.40
CA MET A 102 7.85 -1.35 7.75
C MET A 102 8.97 -1.34 8.80
N LEU A 103 9.93 -2.28 8.70
CA LEU A 103 11.06 -2.35 9.63
C LEU A 103 11.95 -1.11 9.55
N LYS A 104 12.22 -0.63 8.34
CA LYS A 104 13.00 0.59 8.13
C LYS A 104 12.30 1.79 8.77
N GLU A 105 11.01 1.96 8.53
CA GLU A 105 10.26 3.09 9.07
C GLU A 105 10.17 3.07 10.59
N VAL A 106 9.90 1.89 11.18
CA VAL A 106 9.90 1.73 12.64
C VAL A 106 11.30 1.99 13.22
N SER A 107 12.36 1.50 12.55
CA SER A 107 13.74 1.75 12.95
C SER A 107 14.03 3.25 13.01
N ASP A 108 13.77 3.96 11.91
CA ASP A 108 14.15 5.36 11.75
C ASP A 108 13.30 6.30 12.60
N LYS A 109 11.98 6.08 12.66
CA LYS A 109 11.03 7.02 13.28
C LYS A 109 10.74 6.75 14.74
N VAL A 110 10.94 5.52 15.21
CA VAL A 110 10.52 5.11 16.57
C VAL A 110 11.69 4.53 17.36
N MET A 111 12.29 3.46 16.86
CA MET A 111 13.24 2.65 17.63
C MET A 111 14.52 3.45 17.92
N LEU A 112 15.21 3.96 16.89
CA LEU A 112 16.46 4.71 17.05
C LEU A 112 16.28 5.96 17.92
N PRO A 113 15.23 6.81 17.72
CA PRO A 113 14.97 7.94 18.61
C PRO A 113 14.74 7.56 20.07
N VAL A 114 14.11 6.41 20.34
CA VAL A 114 13.91 5.92 21.71
C VAL A 114 15.22 5.41 22.31
N MET A 115 16.05 4.73 21.53
CA MET A 115 17.38 4.31 21.97
C MET A 115 18.28 5.49 22.29
N ASP A 116 18.28 6.54 21.47
CA ASP A 116 19.05 7.75 21.74
C ASP A 116 18.62 8.46 23.04
N LYS A 117 17.31 8.46 23.34
CA LYS A 117 16.80 8.98 24.62
C LYS A 117 17.30 8.15 25.79
N LEU A 118 17.31 6.82 25.66
CA LEU A 118 17.81 5.93 26.71
C LEU A 118 19.31 6.14 26.94
N ILE A 119 20.10 6.18 25.85
CA ILE A 119 21.53 6.44 25.91
C ILE A 119 21.78 7.79 26.60
N THR A 120 21.09 8.84 26.18
CA THR A 120 21.20 10.17 26.78
C THR A 120 20.88 10.15 28.27
N ALA A 121 19.81 9.46 28.69
CA ALA A 121 19.43 9.36 30.09
C ALA A 121 20.52 8.67 30.92
N ILE A 122 21.04 7.54 30.44
CA ILE A 122 22.11 6.80 31.11
C ILE A 122 23.41 7.62 31.15
N SER A 123 23.79 8.27 30.05
CA SER A 123 24.96 9.15 29.99
C SER A 123 24.86 10.31 30.98
N ASN A 124 23.70 10.95 31.07
CA ASN A 124 23.47 12.04 32.03
C ASN A 124 23.59 11.56 33.48
N MET A 125 23.03 10.39 33.80
CA MET A 125 23.19 9.78 35.12
C MET A 125 24.65 9.46 35.42
N ALA A 126 25.38 8.89 34.46
CA ALA A 126 26.79 8.58 34.62
C ALA A 126 27.62 9.84 34.90
N THR A 127 27.40 10.92 34.14
CA THR A 127 28.10 12.20 34.34
C THR A 127 27.74 12.84 35.68
N ALA A 128 26.45 12.85 36.06
CA ALA A 128 26.00 13.46 37.31
C ALA A 128 26.56 12.76 38.55
N ASN A 129 26.74 11.43 38.49
CA ASN A 129 27.22 10.62 39.60
C ASN A 129 28.72 10.32 39.53
N ALA A 130 29.46 10.88 38.56
CA ALA A 130 30.85 10.53 38.27
C ALA A 130 31.84 10.72 39.44
N ARG A 131 31.49 11.54 40.44
CA ARG A 131 32.33 11.82 41.61
C ARG A 131 31.88 11.11 42.89
N ILE A 132 30.81 10.32 42.83
CA ILE A 132 30.33 9.57 43.99
C ILE A 132 31.20 8.30 44.10
N PRO A 133 31.98 8.13 45.19
CA PRO A 133 32.78 6.94 45.38
C PRO A 133 31.88 5.71 45.50
N MET A 134 32.22 4.61 44.82
CA MET A 134 31.59 3.31 45.02
C MET A 134 32.41 2.48 46.03
N LEU A 135 31.71 1.68 46.84
CA LEU A 135 32.37 0.69 47.69
C LEU A 135 33.04 -0.35 46.79
N SER A 136 34.36 -0.49 46.90
CA SER A 136 35.17 -1.49 46.20
C SER A 136 35.27 -2.78 46.99
#